data_AF-A0A0N7F4D5-F1
#
_entry.id   AF-A0A0N7F4D5-F1
#
_cell.length_a   1.000
_cell.length_b   1.000
_cell.length_c   1.000
_cell.angle_alpha   90.00
_cell.angle_beta   90.00
_cell.angle_gamma   90.00
#
_symmetry.space_group_name_H-M   'P 1'
#
loop_
_entity.id
_entity.type
_entity.pdbx_description
1 polymer ?
#
loop_
_entity_poly.entity_id
_entity_poly.type
_entity_poly.pdbx_seq_one_letter_code
_entity_poly.pdbx_strand_id
1 'polypeptide(L)'
;MTQTITAALAAAKDNDRAALIRLVDWETSVAGRWLRAVAAVDLRDRARIAASGLAEVRDPASEFADRLLGPLAAATSATRADRATAEQALADLAVPEPPDGLTADQRVAAAEYAESVRRITEVHTTDTGVPLAVGPDGRLVISPGWL
;
A
#
# COMPACT_ATOMS: atom_id res chain seq x y z
N MET A 1 1.91 -19.39 6.76
CA MET A 1 1.46 -18.41 5.76
C MET A 1 0.34 -17.62 6.41
N THR A 2 0.41 -16.30 6.42
CA THR A 2 -0.56 -15.44 7.08
C THR A 2 -1.92 -15.62 6.40
N GLN A 3 -2.99 -15.88 7.18
CA GLN A 3 -4.33 -16.24 6.68
C GLN A 3 -4.83 -15.28 5.58
N THR A 4 -4.49 -14.00 5.71
CA THR A 4 -4.83 -12.91 4.77
C THR A 4 -4.17 -13.07 3.40
N ILE A 5 -2.91 -13.52 3.31
CA ILE A 5 -2.23 -13.72 2.03
C ILE A 5 -2.90 -14.88 1.27
N THR A 6 -3.19 -15.98 1.96
CA THR A 6 -3.91 -17.10 1.35
C THR A 6 -5.29 -16.67 0.87
N ALA A 7 -6.02 -15.89 1.67
CA ALA A 7 -7.33 -15.35 1.28
C ALA A 7 -7.24 -14.41 0.07
N ALA A 8 -6.18 -13.59 -0.02
CA ALA A 8 -5.99 -12.67 -1.14
C ALA A 8 -5.64 -13.39 -2.45
N LEU A 9 -4.78 -14.43 -2.39
CA LEU A 9 -4.50 -15.27 -3.56
C LEU A 9 -5.76 -16.01 -4.04
N ALA A 10 -6.58 -16.51 -3.11
CA ALA A 10 -7.86 -17.15 -3.46
C ALA A 10 -8.83 -16.15 -4.10
N ALA A 11 -9.02 -14.98 -3.47
CA ALA A 11 -9.86 -13.91 -4.00
C ALA A 11 -9.41 -13.46 -5.40
N ALA A 12 -8.11 -13.37 -5.64
CA ALA A 12 -7.58 -13.02 -6.96
C ALA A 12 -7.86 -14.08 -8.02
N LYS A 13 -7.70 -15.37 -7.68
CA LYS A 13 -8.04 -16.49 -8.58
C LYS A 13 -9.52 -16.54 -8.95
N ASP A 14 -10.38 -16.22 -7.99
CA ASP A 14 -11.83 -16.17 -8.19
C ASP A 14 -12.31 -14.86 -8.83
N ASN A 15 -11.39 -13.93 -9.13
CA ASN A 15 -11.68 -12.58 -9.60
C ASN A 15 -12.62 -11.80 -8.64
N ASP A 16 -12.59 -12.13 -7.34
CA ASP A 16 -13.37 -11.49 -6.28
C ASP A 16 -12.69 -10.21 -5.80
N ARG A 17 -12.91 -9.17 -6.60
CA ARG A 17 -12.50 -7.80 -6.30
C ARG A 17 -13.00 -7.31 -4.94
N ALA A 18 -14.23 -7.63 -4.55
CA ALA A 18 -14.81 -7.15 -3.31
C ALA A 18 -14.13 -7.79 -2.08
N ALA A 19 -13.71 -9.04 -2.18
CA ALA A 19 -12.87 -9.67 -1.16
C ALA A 19 -11.49 -9.03 -1.08
N LEU A 20 -10.80 -8.81 -2.21
CA LEU A 20 -9.48 -8.14 -2.20
C LEU A 20 -9.54 -6.75 -1.56
N ILE A 21 -10.57 -5.96 -1.89
CA ILE A 21 -10.77 -4.63 -1.31
C ILE A 21 -10.86 -4.68 0.22
N ARG A 22 -11.45 -5.74 0.79
CA ARG A 22 -11.58 -5.90 2.25
C ARG A 22 -10.28 -6.37 2.91
N LEU A 23 -9.46 -7.13 2.20
CA LEU A 23 -8.23 -7.72 2.71
C LEU A 23 -7.04 -6.75 2.74
N VAL A 24 -7.06 -5.72 1.90
CA VAL A 24 -5.98 -4.73 1.78
C VAL A 24 -6.28 -3.50 2.64
N ASP A 25 -5.30 -3.05 3.41
CA ASP A 25 -5.27 -1.72 4.01
C ASP A 25 -4.86 -0.71 2.93
N TRP A 26 -5.88 -0.13 2.28
CA TRP A 26 -5.67 0.80 1.17
C TRP A 26 -5.08 2.13 1.61
N GLU A 27 -5.39 2.58 2.81
CA GLU A 27 -4.88 3.84 3.34
C GLU A 27 -3.37 3.78 3.43
N THR A 28 -2.84 2.74 4.08
CA THR A 28 -1.40 2.49 4.14
C THR A 28 -0.82 2.15 2.75
N SER A 29 -1.53 1.36 1.93
CA SER A 29 -1.02 1.00 0.61
C SER A 29 -0.80 2.21 -0.32
N VAL A 30 -1.69 3.21 -0.30
CA VAL A 30 -1.63 4.34 -1.24
C VAL A 30 -1.04 5.63 -0.65
N ALA A 31 -0.90 5.72 0.67
CA ALA A 31 -0.38 6.91 1.35
C ALA A 31 1.03 7.32 0.86
N GLY A 32 1.92 6.35 0.61
CA GLY A 32 3.27 6.64 0.09
C GLY A 32 3.28 7.30 -1.30
N ARG A 33 2.28 7.02 -2.15
CA ARG A 33 2.11 7.70 -3.45
C ARG A 33 1.57 9.11 -3.26
N TRP A 34 0.57 9.27 -2.40
CA TRP A 34 -0.03 10.57 -2.08
C TRP A 34 0.99 11.53 -1.47
N LEU A 35 1.76 11.11 -0.47
CA LEU A 35 2.73 11.98 0.22
C LEU A 35 3.87 12.43 -0.70
N ARG A 36 4.35 11.54 -1.59
CA ARG A 36 5.31 11.91 -2.64
C ARG A 36 4.73 12.93 -3.62
N ALA A 37 3.45 12.79 -3.99
CA ALA A 37 2.77 13.75 -4.87
C ALA A 37 2.60 15.12 -4.19
N VAL A 38 2.21 15.17 -2.91
CA VAL A 38 2.08 16.44 -2.17
C VAL A 38 3.44 17.12 -1.97
N ALA A 39 4.51 16.35 -1.82
CA ALA A 39 5.86 16.88 -1.69
C ALA A 39 6.45 17.54 -2.94
N ALA A 40 5.94 17.17 -4.11
CA ALA A 40 6.47 17.63 -5.39
C ALA A 40 5.91 19.00 -5.86
N VAL A 41 5.07 19.71 -5.08
CA VAL A 41 4.31 20.88 -5.59
C VAL A 41 4.26 22.11 -4.66
N ASP A 42 4.19 23.28 -5.30
CA ASP A 42 4.02 24.64 -4.73
C ASP A 42 2.64 24.84 -4.06
N LEU A 43 2.56 25.77 -3.11
CA LEU A 43 1.42 26.12 -2.23
C LEU A 43 0.06 26.27 -2.94
N ARG A 44 0.02 26.78 -4.18
CA ARG A 44 -1.23 26.98 -4.94
C ARG A 44 -1.81 25.69 -5.52
N ASP A 45 -0.97 24.74 -5.90
CA ASP A 45 -1.39 23.45 -6.45
C ASP A 45 -1.71 22.42 -5.36
N ARG A 46 -1.25 22.66 -4.12
CA ARG A 46 -1.50 21.80 -2.96
C ARG A 46 -2.96 21.60 -2.62
N ALA A 47 -3.81 22.63 -2.72
CA ALA A 47 -5.24 22.46 -2.41
C ALA A 47 -5.96 21.59 -3.44
N ARG A 48 -5.59 21.70 -4.73
CA ARG A 48 -6.17 20.90 -5.82
C ARG A 48 -5.66 19.46 -5.81
N ILE A 49 -4.36 19.25 -5.58
CA ILE A 49 -3.74 17.92 -5.49
C ILE A 49 -4.05 17.24 -4.15
N ALA A 50 -4.19 17.97 -3.05
CA ALA A 50 -4.71 17.40 -1.80
C ALA A 50 -6.18 17.00 -1.98
N ALA A 51 -7.01 17.79 -2.67
CA ALA A 51 -8.39 17.40 -2.96
C ALA A 51 -8.48 16.19 -3.91
N SER A 52 -7.71 16.17 -5.01
CA SER A 52 -7.64 15.02 -5.93
C SER A 52 -6.99 13.79 -5.29
N GLY A 53 -5.95 13.98 -4.48
CA GLY A 53 -5.25 12.93 -3.76
C GLY A 53 -6.08 12.35 -2.63
N LEU A 54 -6.80 13.17 -1.84
CA LEU A 54 -7.79 12.68 -0.87
C LEU A 54 -9.02 12.04 -1.55
N ALA A 55 -9.41 12.49 -2.75
CA ALA A 55 -10.47 11.85 -3.52
C ALA A 55 -10.01 10.48 -4.07
N GLU A 56 -8.78 10.36 -4.57
CA GLU A 56 -8.16 9.08 -4.93
C GLU A 56 -7.95 8.18 -3.71
N VAL A 57 -7.69 8.72 -2.51
CA VAL A 57 -7.62 7.97 -1.23
C VAL A 57 -9.01 7.57 -0.71
N ARG A 58 -10.09 8.21 -1.17
CA ARG A 58 -11.48 7.83 -0.85
C ARG A 58 -12.05 6.72 -1.74
N ASP A 59 -11.51 6.49 -2.94
CA ASP A 59 -11.82 5.31 -3.78
C ASP A 59 -10.58 4.65 -4.46
N PRO A 60 -9.47 4.39 -3.73
CA PRO A 60 -8.27 3.76 -4.26
C PRO A 60 -8.49 2.27 -4.47
N ALA A 61 -9.38 1.69 -3.67
CA ALA A 61 -9.73 0.28 -3.65
C ALA A 61 -10.11 -0.24 -5.04
N SER A 62 -10.72 0.60 -5.87
CA SER A 62 -11.30 0.19 -7.13
C SER A 62 -10.28 -0.03 -8.25
N GLU A 63 -9.53 1.00 -8.65
CA GLU A 63 -8.52 0.88 -9.72
C GLU A 63 -7.32 0.02 -9.29
N PHE A 64 -6.97 0.12 -8.01
CA PHE A 64 -5.79 -0.58 -7.49
C PHE A 64 -6.04 -2.07 -7.25
N ALA A 65 -7.26 -2.46 -6.86
CA ALA A 65 -7.62 -3.87 -6.82
C ALA A 65 -7.59 -4.52 -8.21
N ASP A 66 -8.01 -3.80 -9.25
CA ASP A 66 -8.00 -4.33 -10.62
C ASP A 66 -6.56 -4.56 -11.12
N ARG A 67 -5.62 -3.68 -10.77
CA ARG A 67 -4.18 -3.88 -11.02
C ARG A 67 -3.60 -5.02 -10.21
N LEU A 68 -4.09 -5.24 -8.99
CA LEU A 68 -3.59 -6.28 -8.10
C LEU A 68 -4.08 -7.67 -8.50
N LEU A 69 -5.27 -7.77 -9.09
CA LEU A 69 -5.89 -9.01 -9.51
C LEU A 69 -4.98 -9.84 -10.43
N GLY A 70 -4.41 -9.22 -11.47
CA GLY A 70 -3.57 -9.93 -12.45
C GLY A 70 -2.33 -10.58 -11.82
N PRO A 71 -1.45 -9.81 -11.17
CA PRO A 71 -0.24 -10.34 -10.54
C PRO A 71 -0.50 -11.37 -9.43
N LEU A 72 -1.57 -11.18 -8.64
CA LEU A 72 -1.94 -12.15 -7.60
C LEU A 72 -2.60 -13.42 -8.16
N ALA A 73 -3.40 -13.32 -9.22
CA ALA A 73 -3.98 -14.48 -9.88
C ALA A 73 -2.91 -15.35 -10.56
N ALA A 74 -1.83 -14.72 -11.05
CA ALA A 74 -0.67 -15.41 -11.60
C ALA A 74 0.18 -16.11 -10.53
N ALA A 75 0.10 -15.66 -9.27
CA ALA A 75 0.83 -16.26 -8.16
C ALA A 75 0.14 -17.53 -7.64
N THR A 76 0.91 -18.59 -7.44
CA THR A 76 0.39 -19.86 -6.90
C THR A 76 0.75 -20.06 -5.45
N SER A 77 1.78 -19.36 -4.97
CA SER A 77 2.24 -19.43 -3.59
C SER A 77 2.87 -18.10 -3.16
N ALA A 78 3.01 -17.92 -1.86
CA ALA A 78 3.86 -16.89 -1.31
C ALA A 78 4.62 -17.44 -0.11
N THR A 79 5.86 -17.03 0.02
CA THR A 79 6.75 -17.43 1.10
C THR A 79 7.26 -16.20 1.82
N ARG A 80 7.66 -16.36 3.08
CA ARG A 80 8.29 -15.27 3.84
C ARG A 80 9.48 -14.74 3.05
N ALA A 81 9.53 -13.43 2.86
CA ALA A 81 10.62 -12.77 2.16
C ALA A 81 11.93 -12.96 2.93
N ASP A 82 13.04 -13.09 2.21
CA ASP A 82 14.35 -12.96 2.83
C ASP A 82 14.56 -11.54 3.37
N ARG A 83 15.62 -11.37 4.17
CA ARG A 83 15.92 -10.10 4.83
C ARG A 83 16.05 -8.93 3.83
N ALA A 84 16.76 -9.13 2.73
CA ALA A 84 17.05 -8.04 1.79
C ALA A 84 15.78 -7.61 1.04
N THR A 85 14.96 -8.58 0.63
CA THR A 85 13.68 -8.33 -0.03
C THR A 85 12.70 -7.65 0.93
N ALA A 86 12.65 -8.07 2.19
CA ALA A 86 11.83 -7.42 3.21
C ALA A 86 12.26 -5.97 3.49
N GLU A 87 13.57 -5.73 3.62
CA GLU A 87 14.13 -4.39 3.81
C GLU A 87 13.80 -3.47 2.62
N GLN A 88 13.93 -3.98 1.38
CA GLN A 88 13.58 -3.21 0.18
C GLN A 88 12.08 -2.90 0.11
N ALA A 89 11.21 -3.89 0.38
CA ALA A 89 9.77 -3.68 0.38
C ALA A 89 9.34 -2.65 1.43
N LEU A 90 9.91 -2.70 2.64
CA LEU A 90 9.67 -1.71 3.67
C LEU A 90 10.20 -0.32 3.27
N ALA A 91 11.32 -0.24 2.55
CA ALA A 91 11.82 1.03 2.01
C ALA A 91 10.90 1.61 0.93
N ASP A 92 10.29 0.77 0.08
CA ASP A 92 9.34 1.22 -0.94
C ASP A 92 8.03 1.78 -0.35
N LEU A 93 7.65 1.24 0.81
CA LEU A 93 6.55 1.72 1.65
C LEU A 93 6.97 2.85 2.59
N ALA A 94 8.25 3.10 2.80
CA ALA A 94 8.67 4.16 3.70
C ALA A 94 8.20 5.51 3.15
N VAL A 95 7.60 6.32 4.04
CA VAL A 95 7.31 7.71 3.70
C VAL A 95 8.54 8.56 3.94
N PRO A 96 8.98 9.34 2.93
CA PRO A 96 10.03 10.31 3.15
C PRO A 96 9.61 11.36 4.17
N GLU A 97 10.58 12.01 4.80
CA GLU A 97 10.32 13.09 5.75
C GLU A 97 9.34 14.12 5.15
N PRO A 98 8.30 14.53 5.87
CA PRO A 98 7.29 15.42 5.33
C PRO A 98 7.93 16.76 4.91
N PRO A 99 7.72 17.20 3.66
CA PRO A 99 8.30 18.42 3.10
C PRO A 99 7.73 19.68 3.76
N ASP A 100 8.44 20.80 3.58
CA ASP A 100 7.98 22.10 4.06
C ASP A 100 6.66 22.53 3.41
N GLY A 101 5.74 22.96 4.28
CA GLY A 101 4.43 23.51 3.96
C GLY A 101 3.30 22.49 3.72
N LEU A 102 3.42 21.28 4.23
CA LEU A 102 2.24 20.50 4.63
C LEU A 102 1.43 21.26 5.71
N THR A 103 0.11 21.16 5.63
CA THR A 103 -0.81 21.59 6.70
C THR A 103 -0.65 20.71 7.95
N ALA A 104 -1.19 21.16 9.09
CA ALA A 104 -1.14 20.38 10.34
C ALA A 104 -1.76 18.98 10.17
N ASP A 105 -2.95 18.89 9.54
CA ASP A 105 -3.65 17.63 9.32
C ASP A 105 -2.86 16.68 8.41
N GLN A 106 -2.20 17.21 7.36
CA GLN A 106 -1.37 16.41 6.47
C GLN A 106 -0.12 15.85 7.17
N ARG A 107 0.44 16.60 8.13
CA ARG A 107 1.57 16.13 8.94
C ARG A 107 1.14 15.02 9.90
N VAL A 108 -0.05 15.14 10.49
CA VAL A 108 -0.63 14.09 11.35
C VAL A 108 -0.82 12.81 10.53
N ALA A 109 -1.48 12.92 9.36
CA ALA A 109 -1.68 11.76 8.48
C ALA A 109 -0.36 11.12 8.02
N ALA A 110 0.67 11.94 7.70
CA ALA A 110 2.00 11.43 7.35
C ALA A 110 2.66 10.68 8.52
N ALA A 111 2.50 11.16 9.75
CA ALA A 111 3.04 10.52 10.94
C ALA A 111 2.31 9.21 11.27
N GLU A 112 0.98 9.20 11.18
CA GLU A 112 0.16 7.99 11.36
C GLU A 112 0.54 6.92 10.34
N TYR A 113 0.76 7.30 9.08
CA TYR A 113 1.23 6.38 8.06
C TYR A 113 2.61 5.80 8.35
N ALA A 114 3.59 6.66 8.65
CA ALA A 114 4.95 6.23 8.94
C ALA A 114 4.96 5.24 10.13
N GLU A 115 4.07 5.46 11.08
CA GLU A 115 3.85 4.57 12.21
C GLU A 115 3.18 3.24 11.78
N SER A 116 2.17 3.25 10.92
CA SER A 116 1.58 2.03 10.35
C SER A 116 2.61 1.16 9.61
N VAL A 117 3.49 1.78 8.81
CA VAL A 117 4.58 1.07 8.10
C VAL A 117 5.59 0.47 9.09
N ARG A 118 5.94 1.19 10.16
CA ARG A 118 6.83 0.66 11.22
C ARG A 118 6.25 -0.55 11.95
N ARG A 119 4.92 -0.67 11.98
CA ARG A 119 4.21 -1.79 12.62
C ARG A 119 3.97 -2.96 11.67
N ILE A 120 4.43 -2.91 10.41
CA ILE A 120 4.40 -4.06 9.52
C ILE A 120 5.17 -5.21 10.17
N THR A 121 4.50 -6.33 10.32
CA THR A 121 5.01 -7.47 11.11
C THR A 121 5.72 -8.49 10.22
N GLU A 122 5.27 -8.61 8.97
CA GLU A 122 5.76 -9.62 8.03
C GLU A 122 5.76 -9.07 6.61
N VAL A 123 6.75 -9.52 5.83
CA VAL A 123 6.78 -9.38 4.38
C VAL A 123 6.93 -10.76 3.78
N HIS A 124 6.11 -11.04 2.77
CA HIS A 124 6.14 -12.24 1.96
C HIS A 124 6.37 -11.85 0.51
N THR A 125 6.83 -12.79 -0.30
CA THR A 125 7.01 -12.62 -1.73
C THR A 125 6.29 -13.75 -2.43
N THR A 126 5.53 -13.43 -3.47
CA THR A 126 4.93 -14.44 -4.34
C THR A 126 5.99 -15.16 -5.17
N ASP A 127 5.65 -16.32 -5.72
CA ASP A 127 6.45 -16.99 -6.74
C ASP A 127 6.66 -16.17 -8.02
N THR A 128 5.81 -15.16 -8.25
CA THR A 128 5.95 -14.16 -9.32
C THR A 128 6.81 -12.94 -8.93
N GLY A 129 7.31 -12.88 -7.70
CA GLY A 129 8.20 -11.81 -7.22
C GLY A 129 7.50 -10.59 -6.65
N VAL A 130 6.17 -10.61 -6.49
CA VAL A 130 5.40 -9.48 -5.92
C VAL A 130 5.56 -9.49 -4.39
N PRO A 131 6.06 -8.41 -3.77
CA PRO A 131 6.07 -8.28 -2.33
C PRO A 131 4.66 -8.10 -1.76
N LEU A 132 4.41 -8.67 -0.60
CA LEU A 132 3.15 -8.58 0.15
C LEU A 132 3.48 -8.34 1.62
N ALA A 133 3.22 -7.13 2.11
CA ALA A 133 3.41 -6.80 3.51
C ALA A 133 2.12 -7.07 4.30
N VAL A 134 2.26 -7.42 5.57
CA VAL A 134 1.14 -7.61 6.50
C VAL A 134 1.25 -6.57 7.62
N GLY A 135 0.25 -5.69 7.67
CA GLY A 135 0.11 -4.67 8.70
C GLY A 135 -0.27 -5.25 10.06
N PRO A 136 -0.26 -4.42 11.11
CA PRO A 136 -0.57 -4.85 12.48
C PRO A 136 -1.97 -5.46 12.64
N ASP A 137 -2.94 -5.00 11.84
CA ASP A 137 -4.32 -5.50 11.86
C ASP A 137 -4.51 -6.79 11.03
N GLY A 138 -3.41 -7.39 10.57
CA GLY A 138 -3.43 -8.57 9.72
C GLY A 138 -3.87 -8.30 8.28
N ARG A 139 -4.08 -7.05 7.89
CA ARG A 139 -4.43 -6.65 6.51
C ARG A 139 -3.19 -6.57 5.63
N LEU A 140 -3.37 -6.76 4.33
CA LEU A 140 -2.30 -6.58 3.36
C LEU A 140 -1.97 -5.11 3.17
N VAL A 141 -0.68 -4.80 3.12
CA VAL A 141 -0.16 -3.51 2.69
C VAL A 141 0.62 -3.75 1.40
N ILE A 142 0.27 -3.00 0.35
CA ILE A 142 0.79 -3.20 -0.99
C ILE A 142 1.24 -1.86 -1.56
N SER A 143 2.48 -1.77 -2.02
CA SER A 143 2.94 -0.56 -2.69
C SER A 143 2.45 -0.52 -4.13
N PRO A 144 1.98 0.65 -4.60
CA PRO A 144 1.69 0.85 -6.00
C PRO A 144 2.84 0.58 -6.97
N GLY A 145 4.09 0.71 -6.51
CA GLY A 145 5.26 0.44 -7.33
C GLY A 145 5.54 -1.04 -7.58
N TRP A 146 4.77 -1.96 -6.98
CA TRP A 146 4.97 -3.40 -7.12
C TRP A 146 4.09 -4.04 -8.21
N LEU A 147 3.15 -3.28 -8.78
CA LEU A 147 2.17 -3.72 -9.78
C LEU A 147 2.43 -3.04 -11.13
#